data_AF-A0A354G0J1-F1
#
_entry.id   AF-A0A354G0J1-F1
#
_cell.length_a   1.000
_cell.length_b   1.000
_cell.length_c   1.000
_cell.angle_alpha   90.00
_cell.angle_beta   90.00
_cell.angle_gamma   90.00
#
_symmetry.space_group_name_H-M   'P 1'
#
loop_
_entity.id
_entity.type
_entity.pdbx_description
1 polymer ?
#
loop_
_entity_poly.entity_id
_entity_poly.type
_entity_poly.pdbx_seq_one_letter_code
_entity_poly.pdbx_strand_id
1 'polypeptide(L)'
;MEKYKEKLLNSLKSHIDFIRQRILVSLEKTQILASKSVKEIARMRPEDQIVQMQLKANAENRVVELKNLESSPYFMKCYITDEDGVDKEYFFAKHQFSEESIYSWVAPVASIRFENLGKVSYRLPDGTTRNITVRQKEQYMIVDGNVIFFALEVKGKPRELIYQEHFTRQKSEFALPEIIAQMEKAQDQVIRAEHVGPLAISGPAGSGKTTLALHRVAYLTQAPDTAEFYPPRSIIVFVQDLGTKEYFSTLLPGLGINDVHITTFGEWAIFSLNLSGYSYVERYGQSEEEKDLYEYQKLRSLREKPITKWNANIYKVLSSQYGDAFSKENLRLFDNQKKDKKLDRFDLSILLKSYFERYNKFETKREYQTFVKDQLVRKVEKNKVEYSLMIVDEFQNYLREQLQIFNNCLNEDTKSVVYVGDMAQQVKLGTIKNWEEIGEVIKPERNIRLSKVYRNTKNILSFIQGLGYKTEIPDGAKVGEEVVEKIVTSSEEEIEHIRKHIAPYEKGSIGIISKEESHLHHFKQEFASHKNIHVLSMIESQGVEFDIVFIVGVNKKSFEVTHHEDVLPIHIEERERMQRDLLYVALTRAITELHILGEATLSSMFVSH
;
A
#
# COMPACT_ATOMS: atom_id res chain seq x y z
N MET A 1 -40.53 -0.77 11.34
CA MET A 1 -39.08 -0.68 11.08
C MET A 1 -38.81 -0.67 9.59
N GLU A 2 -39.25 -1.68 8.84
CA GLU A 2 -39.00 -1.81 7.39
C GLU A 2 -39.56 -0.66 6.54
N LYS A 3 -40.84 -0.29 6.75
CA LYS A 3 -41.48 0.87 6.09
C LYS A 3 -40.80 2.23 6.36
N TYR A 4 -40.10 2.35 7.49
CA TYR A 4 -39.33 3.55 7.83
C TYR A 4 -37.99 3.60 7.08
N LYS A 5 -37.28 2.47 7.01
CA LYS A 5 -36.04 2.33 6.23
C LYS A 5 -36.27 2.56 4.74
N GLU A 6 -37.37 2.02 4.21
CA GLU A 6 -37.77 2.21 2.81
C GLU A 6 -38.05 3.70 2.49
N LYS A 7 -38.73 4.40 3.39
CA LYS A 7 -38.97 5.85 3.24
C LYS A 7 -37.67 6.65 3.22
N LEU A 8 -36.72 6.35 4.12
CA LEU A 8 -35.41 7.00 4.15
C LEU A 8 -34.62 6.74 2.86
N LEU A 9 -34.60 5.50 2.38
CA LEU A 9 -33.92 5.14 1.13
C LEU A 9 -34.52 5.86 -0.08
N ASN A 10 -35.84 5.93 -0.19
CA ASN A 10 -36.50 6.63 -1.29
C ASN A 10 -36.21 8.13 -1.26
N SER A 11 -36.21 8.74 -0.07
CA SER A 11 -35.83 10.15 0.09
C SER A 11 -34.37 10.40 -0.32
N LEU A 12 -33.45 9.49 0.01
CA LEU A 12 -32.05 9.57 -0.38
C LEU A 12 -31.89 9.47 -1.90
N LYS A 13 -32.56 8.52 -2.56
CA LYS A 13 -32.51 8.36 -4.02
C LYS A 13 -32.97 9.62 -4.75
N SER A 14 -34.11 10.18 -4.34
CA SER A 14 -34.60 11.44 -4.92
C SER A 14 -33.64 12.62 -4.72
N HIS A 15 -32.96 12.69 -3.57
CA HIS A 15 -31.97 13.73 -3.32
C HIS A 15 -30.71 13.55 -4.19
N ILE A 16 -30.22 12.33 -4.35
CA ILE A 16 -29.09 12.02 -5.24
C ILE A 16 -29.40 12.43 -6.66
N ASP A 17 -30.57 12.06 -7.19
CA ASP A 17 -30.99 12.43 -8.53
C ASP A 17 -31.06 13.95 -8.71
N PHE A 18 -31.61 14.66 -7.73
CA PHE A 18 -31.64 16.12 -7.72
C PHE A 18 -30.23 16.73 -7.81
N ILE A 19 -29.31 16.30 -6.95
CA ILE A 19 -27.93 16.82 -6.93
C ILE A 19 -27.19 16.48 -8.23
N ARG A 20 -27.36 15.27 -8.77
CA ARG A 20 -26.75 14.87 -10.06
C ARG A 20 -27.19 15.77 -11.20
N GLN A 21 -28.47 16.10 -11.29
CA GLN A 21 -28.96 17.04 -12.31
C GLN A 21 -28.30 18.43 -12.19
N ARG A 22 -28.10 18.93 -10.97
CA ARG A 22 -27.42 20.20 -10.71
C ARG A 22 -25.94 20.15 -11.13
N ILE A 23 -25.26 19.04 -10.81
CA ILE A 23 -23.87 18.80 -11.23
C ILE A 23 -23.75 18.74 -12.75
N LEU A 24 -24.66 18.05 -13.44
CA LEU A 24 -24.69 17.96 -14.91
C LEU A 24 -24.83 19.34 -15.57
N VAL A 25 -25.71 20.20 -15.04
CA VAL A 25 -25.85 21.60 -15.52
C VAL A 25 -24.55 22.39 -15.31
N SER A 26 -23.88 22.22 -14.16
CA SER A 26 -22.57 22.85 -13.92
C SER A 26 -21.48 22.28 -14.83
N LEU A 27 -21.52 20.99 -15.11
CA LEU A 27 -20.57 20.29 -15.97
C LEU A 27 -20.65 20.80 -17.40
N GLU A 28 -21.85 20.93 -17.96
CA GLU A 28 -22.06 21.46 -19.32
C GLU A 28 -21.48 22.88 -19.46
N LYS A 29 -21.78 23.76 -18.50
CA LYS A 29 -21.23 25.14 -18.47
C LYS A 29 -19.70 25.14 -18.41
N THR A 30 -19.11 24.25 -17.60
CA THR A 30 -17.66 24.17 -17.41
C THR A 30 -16.96 23.57 -18.64
N GLN A 31 -17.59 22.61 -19.33
CA GLN A 31 -17.08 22.03 -20.57
C GLN A 31 -17.01 23.06 -21.70
N ILE A 32 -17.97 23.98 -21.79
CA ILE A 32 -17.94 25.10 -22.75
C ILE A 32 -16.74 26.02 -22.48
N LEU A 33 -16.40 26.26 -21.20
CA LEU A 33 -15.22 27.05 -20.83
C LEU A 33 -13.91 26.32 -21.14
N ALA A 34 -13.87 25.00 -20.91
CA ALA A 34 -12.71 24.15 -21.19
C ALA A 34 -12.46 23.96 -22.71
N SER A 35 -13.51 24.03 -23.54
CA SER A 35 -13.40 23.81 -24.99
C SER A 35 -12.90 25.03 -25.79
N LYS A 36 -12.66 26.18 -25.14
CA LYS A 36 -12.05 27.35 -25.80
C LYS A 36 -10.74 26.96 -26.50
N SER A 37 -10.61 27.36 -27.77
CA SER A 37 -9.50 26.86 -28.58
C SER A 37 -8.20 27.56 -28.22
N VAL A 38 -7.10 26.79 -28.22
CA VAL A 38 -5.74 27.32 -28.03
C VAL A 38 -5.40 28.37 -29.10
N LYS A 39 -6.01 28.25 -30.29
CA LYS A 39 -5.85 29.22 -31.40
C LYS A 39 -6.50 30.57 -31.12
N GLU A 40 -7.63 30.61 -30.42
CA GLU A 40 -8.28 31.86 -29.99
C GLU A 40 -7.48 32.52 -28.87
N ILE A 41 -6.97 31.73 -27.93
CA ILE A 41 -6.10 32.21 -26.85
C ILE A 41 -4.81 32.83 -27.45
N ALA A 42 -4.18 32.16 -28.42
CA ALA A 42 -2.96 32.65 -29.07
C ALA A 42 -3.14 33.97 -29.84
N ARG A 43 -4.38 34.39 -30.15
CA ARG A 43 -4.67 35.69 -30.79
C ARG A 43 -4.80 36.84 -29.78
N MET A 44 -4.80 36.54 -28.48
CA MET A 44 -4.89 37.55 -27.42
C MET A 44 -3.51 38.15 -27.11
N ARG A 45 -3.49 39.25 -26.35
CA ARG A 45 -2.22 39.85 -25.90
C ARG A 45 -1.46 38.85 -24.99
N PRO A 46 -0.12 38.83 -24.99
CA PRO A 46 0.67 37.87 -24.21
C PRO A 46 0.31 37.81 -22.71
N GLU A 47 -0.02 38.95 -22.11
CA GLU A 47 -0.46 39.04 -20.70
C GLU A 47 -1.81 38.31 -20.46
N ASP A 48 -2.73 38.43 -21.41
CA ASP A 48 -4.04 37.77 -21.36
C ASP A 48 -3.93 36.27 -21.68
N GLN A 49 -2.94 35.86 -22.48
CA GLN A 49 -2.71 34.45 -22.85
C GLN A 49 -2.43 33.58 -21.64
N ILE A 50 -1.55 34.02 -20.73
CA ILE A 50 -1.18 33.26 -19.53
C ILE A 50 -2.41 33.03 -18.65
N VAL A 51 -3.19 34.10 -18.40
CA VAL A 51 -4.41 34.04 -17.60
C VAL A 51 -5.44 33.11 -18.24
N GLN A 52 -5.66 33.20 -19.56
CA GLN A 52 -6.61 32.34 -20.26
C GLN A 52 -6.17 30.87 -20.30
N MET A 53 -4.87 30.59 -20.44
CA MET A 53 -4.35 29.23 -20.34
C MET A 53 -4.58 28.66 -18.93
N GLN A 54 -4.37 29.44 -17.88
CA GLN A 54 -4.63 29.01 -16.51
C GLN A 54 -6.12 28.80 -16.23
N LEU A 55 -6.99 29.68 -16.73
CA LEU A 55 -8.44 29.51 -16.65
C LEU A 55 -8.91 28.24 -17.38
N LYS A 56 -8.35 27.97 -18.57
CA LYS A 56 -8.64 26.75 -19.33
C LYS A 56 -8.22 25.50 -18.57
N ALA A 57 -6.98 25.47 -18.06
CA ALA A 57 -6.48 24.34 -17.27
C ALA A 57 -7.33 24.11 -16.00
N ASN A 58 -7.71 25.18 -15.30
CA ASN A 58 -8.61 25.08 -14.15
C ASN A 58 -9.99 24.55 -14.54
N ALA A 59 -10.54 24.98 -15.68
CA ALA A 59 -11.81 24.48 -16.20
C ALA A 59 -11.73 22.99 -16.59
N GLU A 60 -10.65 22.56 -17.24
CA GLU A 60 -10.39 21.15 -17.58
C GLU A 60 -10.31 20.28 -16.31
N ASN A 61 -9.59 20.72 -15.29
CA ASN A 61 -9.55 20.04 -13.99
C ASN A 61 -10.94 19.98 -13.36
N ARG A 62 -11.69 21.09 -13.36
CA ARG A 62 -13.03 21.16 -12.79
C ARG A 62 -14.03 20.25 -13.52
N VAL A 63 -13.88 20.04 -14.82
CA VAL A 63 -14.68 19.05 -15.58
C VAL A 63 -14.46 17.64 -15.04
N VAL A 64 -13.22 17.26 -14.73
CA VAL A 64 -12.91 15.95 -14.14
C VAL A 64 -13.52 15.82 -12.74
N GLU A 65 -13.40 16.86 -11.91
CA GLU A 65 -14.00 16.89 -10.57
C GLU A 65 -15.53 16.74 -10.61
N LEU A 66 -16.20 17.48 -11.50
CA LEU A 66 -17.65 17.42 -11.65
C LEU A 66 -18.13 16.07 -12.18
N LYS A 67 -17.38 15.43 -13.08
CA LYS A 67 -17.67 14.04 -13.51
C LYS A 67 -17.57 13.04 -12.34
N ASN A 68 -16.55 13.19 -11.48
CA ASN A 68 -16.42 12.36 -10.28
C ASN A 68 -17.57 12.59 -9.29
N LEU A 69 -18.00 13.84 -9.12
CA LEU A 69 -19.15 14.16 -8.27
C LEU A 69 -20.46 13.65 -8.86
N GLU A 70 -20.61 13.63 -10.18
CA GLU A 70 -21.85 13.15 -10.82
C GLU A 70 -22.09 11.66 -10.52
N SER A 71 -21.04 10.83 -10.55
CA SER A 71 -21.16 9.40 -10.21
C SER A 71 -21.37 9.16 -8.71
N SER A 72 -20.74 9.97 -7.85
CA SER A 72 -20.83 9.86 -6.39
C SER A 72 -20.88 11.27 -5.75
N PRO A 73 -22.08 11.88 -5.62
CA PRO A 73 -22.21 13.29 -5.25
C PRO A 73 -21.73 13.64 -3.83
N TYR A 74 -21.90 12.71 -2.90
CA TYR A 74 -21.45 12.82 -1.51
C TYR A 74 -21.49 11.43 -0.87
N PHE A 75 -20.64 11.18 0.11
CA PHE A 75 -20.61 9.90 0.83
C PHE A 75 -21.04 10.05 2.30
N MET A 76 -21.22 11.28 2.79
CA MET A 76 -21.66 11.53 4.15
C MET A 76 -22.51 12.79 4.26
N LYS A 77 -23.52 12.74 5.12
CA LYS A 77 -24.35 13.87 5.52
C LYS A 77 -24.32 14.01 7.03
N CYS A 78 -24.11 15.21 7.53
CA CYS A 78 -24.16 15.53 8.96
C CYS A 78 -25.24 16.58 9.22
N TYR A 79 -26.10 16.32 10.19
CA TYR A 79 -27.04 17.29 10.73
C TYR A 79 -26.37 17.96 11.91
N ILE A 80 -26.10 19.24 11.76
CA ILE A 80 -25.40 20.03 12.77
C ILE A 80 -26.30 21.16 13.28
N THR A 81 -25.99 21.63 14.47
CA THR A 81 -26.46 22.90 15.01
C THR A 81 -25.22 23.77 15.22
N ASP A 82 -25.19 24.96 14.60
CA ASP A 82 -24.05 25.87 14.73
C ASP A 82 -24.06 26.67 16.06
N GLU A 83 -23.10 27.59 16.22
CA GLU A 83 -22.96 28.42 17.43
C GLU A 83 -24.18 29.32 17.67
N ASP A 84 -24.89 29.71 16.61
CA ASP A 84 -26.08 30.55 16.65
C ASP A 84 -27.36 29.74 16.94
N GLY A 85 -27.23 28.42 17.10
CA GLY A 85 -28.36 27.52 17.32
C GLY A 85 -29.13 27.17 16.03
N VAL A 86 -28.57 27.47 14.86
CA VAL A 86 -29.20 27.21 13.56
C VAL A 86 -28.86 25.80 13.09
N ASP A 87 -29.91 25.07 12.72
CA ASP A 87 -29.80 23.73 12.18
C ASP A 87 -29.40 23.74 10.70
N LYS A 88 -28.33 23.02 10.36
CA LYS A 88 -27.77 22.95 9.01
C LYS A 88 -27.47 21.51 8.61
N GLU A 89 -27.51 21.27 7.31
CA GLU A 89 -27.14 20.00 6.70
C GLU A 89 -25.83 20.19 5.93
N TYR A 90 -24.78 19.49 6.34
CA TYR A 90 -23.51 19.48 5.62
C TYR A 90 -23.34 18.15 4.91
N PHE A 91 -23.09 18.23 3.61
CA PHE A 91 -22.76 17.08 2.78
C PHE A 91 -21.25 17.06 2.55
N PHE A 92 -20.65 15.87 2.52
CA PHE A 92 -19.23 15.69 2.31
C PHE A 92 -18.96 14.77 1.13
N ALA A 93 -18.09 15.23 0.25
CA ALA A 93 -17.75 14.55 -0.99
C ALA A 93 -16.26 14.68 -1.31
N LYS A 94 -15.82 13.98 -2.36
CA LYS A 94 -14.43 14.06 -2.83
C LYS A 94 -14.03 15.48 -3.26
N HIS A 95 -14.96 16.20 -3.90
CA HIS A 95 -14.76 17.57 -4.37
C HIS A 95 -15.85 18.49 -3.83
N GLN A 96 -15.56 19.78 -3.74
CA GLN A 96 -16.54 20.76 -3.26
C GLN A 96 -17.58 21.08 -4.34
N PHE A 97 -18.84 21.22 -3.92
CA PHE A 97 -19.94 21.76 -4.72
C PHE A 97 -20.80 22.70 -3.84
N SER A 98 -20.36 23.97 -3.77
CA SER A 98 -20.88 24.96 -2.82
C SER A 98 -22.36 25.30 -3.01
N GLU A 99 -22.88 25.18 -4.23
CA GLU A 99 -24.28 25.49 -4.55
C GLU A 99 -25.28 24.65 -3.74
N GLU A 100 -24.86 23.44 -3.32
CA GLU A 100 -25.71 22.49 -2.60
C GLU A 100 -25.11 22.13 -1.22
N SER A 101 -24.28 23.02 -0.65
CA SER A 101 -23.62 22.80 0.65
C SER A 101 -22.81 21.48 0.72
N ILE A 102 -22.22 21.07 -0.40
CA ILE A 102 -21.32 19.91 -0.48
C ILE A 102 -19.89 20.41 -0.27
N TYR A 103 -19.32 20.02 0.85
CA TYR A 103 -17.94 20.32 1.23
C TYR A 103 -17.01 19.21 0.79
N SER A 104 -15.79 19.59 0.40
CA SER A 104 -14.73 18.61 0.19
C SER A 104 -14.43 17.88 1.52
N TRP A 105 -14.15 16.60 1.43
CA TRP A 105 -13.76 15.76 2.55
C TRP A 105 -12.48 16.21 3.25
N VAL A 106 -11.66 17.03 2.58
CA VAL A 106 -10.44 17.64 3.12
C VAL A 106 -10.69 19.02 3.73
N ALA A 107 -11.91 19.57 3.64
CA ALA A 107 -12.24 20.85 4.24
C ALA A 107 -12.10 20.77 5.78
N PRO A 108 -11.71 21.85 6.47
CA PRO A 108 -11.52 21.82 7.93
C PRO A 108 -12.77 21.37 8.70
N VAL A 109 -13.95 21.76 8.22
CA VAL A 109 -15.25 21.34 8.76
C VAL A 109 -15.55 19.85 8.56
N ALA A 110 -14.89 19.18 7.61
CA ALA A 110 -15.05 17.74 7.39
C ALA A 110 -14.49 16.88 8.51
N SER A 111 -13.80 17.48 9.48
CA SER A 111 -13.36 16.85 10.72
C SER A 111 -14.48 16.29 11.57
N ILE A 112 -15.67 16.89 11.50
CA ILE A 112 -16.84 16.49 12.28
C ILE A 112 -17.33 15.09 11.92
N ARG A 113 -16.99 14.59 10.73
CA ARG A 113 -17.35 13.24 10.26
C ARG A 113 -16.79 12.15 11.15
N PHE A 114 -15.64 12.39 11.79
CA PHE A 114 -14.94 11.43 12.62
C PHE A 114 -15.25 11.59 14.12
N GLU A 115 -15.81 12.72 14.52
CA GLU A 115 -16.09 13.06 15.92
C GLU A 115 -17.37 12.40 16.43
N ASN A 116 -17.47 12.07 17.72
CA ASN A 116 -18.71 11.50 18.24
C ASN A 116 -19.88 12.49 18.14
N LEU A 117 -21.11 11.97 18.07
CA LEU A 117 -22.31 12.82 18.15
C LEU A 117 -22.31 13.63 19.45
N GLY A 118 -22.56 14.93 19.36
CA GLY A 118 -22.46 15.87 20.47
C GLY A 118 -21.71 17.14 20.10
N LYS A 119 -21.13 17.80 21.10
CA LYS A 119 -20.38 19.05 20.92
C LYS A 119 -19.02 18.74 20.31
N VAL A 120 -18.70 19.42 19.22
CA VAL A 120 -17.49 19.24 18.44
C VAL A 120 -16.92 20.61 18.10
N SER A 121 -15.59 20.74 18.12
CA SER A 121 -14.91 21.96 17.68
C SER A 121 -13.98 21.66 16.52
N TYR A 122 -13.92 22.55 15.53
CA TYR A 122 -12.96 22.45 14.43
C TYR A 122 -12.30 23.80 14.16
N ARG A 123 -11.05 23.77 13.69
CA ARG A 123 -10.24 24.97 13.43
C ARG A 123 -10.32 25.36 11.96
N LEU A 124 -10.47 26.65 11.68
CA LEU A 124 -10.43 27.24 10.35
C LEU A 124 -8.99 27.64 9.95
N PRO A 125 -8.71 27.84 8.65
CA PRO A 125 -7.36 28.18 8.18
C PRO A 125 -6.82 29.51 8.71
N ASP A 126 -7.71 30.42 9.12
CA ASP A 126 -7.36 31.69 9.78
C ASP A 126 -6.97 31.52 11.27
N GLY A 127 -7.00 30.28 11.77
CA GLY A 127 -6.66 29.92 13.13
C GLY A 127 -7.84 29.98 14.10
N THR A 128 -9.02 30.46 13.69
CA THR A 128 -10.21 30.53 14.54
C THR A 128 -10.80 29.14 14.79
N THR A 129 -11.43 28.94 15.95
CA THR A 129 -12.09 27.67 16.28
C THR A 129 -13.60 27.86 16.29
N ARG A 130 -14.33 26.99 15.61
CA ARG A 130 -15.80 26.96 15.61
C ARG A 130 -16.29 25.76 16.40
N ASN A 131 -17.30 25.99 17.22
CA ASN A 131 -17.99 24.98 18.01
C ASN A 131 -19.34 24.66 17.37
N ILE A 132 -19.64 23.38 17.18
CA ILE A 132 -20.92 22.95 16.64
C ILE A 132 -21.44 21.76 17.44
N THR A 133 -22.72 21.44 17.29
CA THR A 133 -23.29 20.20 17.82
C THR A 133 -23.69 19.29 16.67
N VAL A 134 -23.06 18.12 16.55
CA VAL A 134 -23.45 17.09 15.58
C VAL A 134 -24.57 16.24 16.18
N ARG A 135 -25.74 16.22 15.55
CA ARG A 135 -26.95 15.55 16.07
C ARG A 135 -27.18 14.18 15.44
N GLN A 136 -26.91 14.07 14.14
CA GLN A 136 -27.13 12.86 13.36
C GLN A 136 -26.10 12.80 12.22
N LYS A 137 -25.70 11.58 11.87
CA LYS A 137 -24.83 11.29 10.75
C LYS A 137 -25.45 10.23 9.87
N GLU A 138 -25.36 10.44 8.57
CA GLU A 138 -25.76 9.48 7.56
C GLU A 138 -24.57 9.21 6.65
N GLN A 139 -24.27 7.94 6.41
CA GLN A 139 -23.15 7.52 5.57
C GLN A 139 -23.66 6.67 4.42
N TYR A 140 -23.11 6.92 3.24
CA TYR A 140 -23.57 6.33 2.00
C TYR A 140 -22.39 5.79 1.18
N MET A 141 -22.65 4.74 0.41
CA MET A 141 -21.84 4.37 -0.74
C MET A 141 -22.71 4.53 -1.98
N ILE A 142 -22.30 5.42 -2.88
CA ILE A 142 -23.04 5.74 -4.10
C ILE A 142 -22.13 5.45 -5.29
N VAL A 143 -22.63 4.67 -6.25
CA VAL A 143 -21.93 4.31 -7.49
C VAL A 143 -22.85 4.60 -8.66
N ASP A 144 -22.44 5.50 -9.55
CA ASP A 144 -23.22 5.96 -10.72
C ASP A 144 -24.65 6.41 -10.37
N GLY A 145 -24.78 7.07 -9.21
CA GLY A 145 -26.04 7.51 -8.61
C GLY A 145 -26.88 6.43 -7.93
N ASN A 146 -26.45 5.16 -7.94
CA ASN A 146 -27.12 4.09 -7.22
C ASN A 146 -26.59 4.00 -5.79
N VAL A 147 -27.50 3.94 -4.81
CA VAL A 147 -27.14 3.72 -3.40
C VAL A 147 -26.83 2.25 -3.21
N ILE A 148 -25.57 1.91 -2.92
CA ILE A 148 -25.14 0.54 -2.61
C ILE A 148 -25.22 0.28 -1.10
N PHE A 149 -25.00 1.31 -0.29
CA PHE A 149 -24.99 1.22 1.17
C PHE A 149 -25.53 2.51 1.79
N PHE A 150 -26.26 2.37 2.90
CA PHE A 150 -26.73 3.47 3.73
C PHE A 150 -26.80 3.05 5.20
N ALA A 151 -26.04 3.75 6.04
CA ALA A 151 -26.11 3.64 7.50
C ALA A 151 -26.45 4.97 8.16
N LEU A 152 -27.14 4.87 9.30
CA LEU A 152 -27.60 6.00 10.10
C LEU A 152 -27.02 5.90 11.52
N GLU A 153 -26.51 7.01 12.04
CA GLU A 153 -26.03 7.14 13.41
C GLU A 153 -26.76 8.28 14.11
N VAL A 154 -27.35 7.98 15.27
CA VAL A 154 -28.14 8.91 16.07
C VAL A 154 -27.77 8.77 17.54
N LYS A 155 -27.79 9.88 18.28
CA LYS A 155 -27.34 9.91 19.67
C LYS A 155 -28.13 8.91 20.54
N GLY A 156 -27.40 8.09 21.31
CA GLY A 156 -27.98 7.12 22.24
C GLY A 156 -28.51 5.84 21.59
N LYS A 157 -28.27 5.62 20.30
CA LYS A 157 -28.56 4.36 19.61
C LYS A 157 -27.31 3.83 18.92
N PRO A 158 -27.11 2.50 18.85
CA PRO A 158 -26.06 1.94 18.00
C PRO A 158 -26.31 2.31 16.54
N ARG A 159 -25.23 2.39 15.76
CA ARG A 159 -25.29 2.68 14.33
C ARG A 159 -26.15 1.63 13.63
N GLU A 160 -27.15 2.10 12.88
CA GLU A 160 -28.16 1.24 12.24
C GLU A 160 -27.91 1.17 10.74
N LEU A 161 -27.84 -0.06 10.20
CA LEU A 161 -27.85 -0.30 8.76
C LEU A 161 -29.27 -0.09 8.21
N ILE A 162 -29.44 0.88 7.31
CA ILE A 162 -30.72 1.21 6.68
C ILE A 162 -30.91 0.42 5.39
N TYR A 163 -29.88 0.39 4.56
CA TYR A 163 -29.92 -0.31 3.28
C TYR A 163 -28.53 -0.82 2.90
N GLN A 164 -28.52 -2.00 2.29
CA GLN A 164 -27.37 -2.55 1.60
C GLN A 164 -27.88 -3.30 0.38
N GLU A 165 -27.29 -3.03 -0.78
CA GLU A 165 -27.59 -3.78 -1.98
C GLU A 165 -27.03 -5.20 -1.84
N HIS A 166 -27.91 -6.19 -1.85
CA HIS A 166 -27.50 -7.58 -1.96
C HIS A 166 -27.11 -7.81 -3.42
N PHE A 167 -25.81 -7.79 -3.71
CA PHE A 167 -25.29 -8.15 -5.03
C PHE A 167 -25.77 -9.56 -5.42
N THR A 168 -26.83 -9.64 -6.21
CA THR A 168 -27.21 -10.90 -6.87
C THR A 168 -26.21 -11.12 -8.01
N ARG A 169 -25.09 -11.76 -7.65
CA ARG A 169 -23.87 -12.11 -8.41
C ARG A 169 -22.64 -11.32 -7.97
N GLN A 170 -21.71 -12.09 -7.39
CA GLN A 170 -20.29 -11.82 -7.17
C GLN A 170 -19.88 -11.00 -5.92
N LYS A 171 -19.23 -11.75 -5.01
CA LYS A 171 -18.30 -11.38 -3.92
C LYS A 171 -18.84 -10.74 -2.62
N SER A 172 -18.75 -11.57 -1.57
CA SER A 172 -18.39 -11.33 -0.16
C SER A 172 -19.11 -10.24 0.65
N GLU A 173 -19.74 -10.70 1.74
CA GLU A 173 -20.13 -9.98 2.96
C GLU A 173 -19.28 -8.73 3.23
N PHE A 174 -19.87 -7.53 3.09
CA PHE A 174 -19.27 -6.32 3.64
C PHE A 174 -19.25 -6.42 5.17
N ALA A 175 -18.13 -6.00 5.76
CA ALA A 175 -17.83 -6.07 7.19
C ALA A 175 -18.94 -5.46 8.08
N LEU A 176 -19.13 -6.05 9.26
CA LEU A 176 -20.06 -5.60 10.30
C LEU A 176 -19.88 -4.09 10.62
N PRO A 177 -20.95 -3.35 10.93
CA PRO A 177 -20.90 -1.91 11.23
C PRO A 177 -19.91 -1.50 12.34
N GLU A 178 -19.65 -2.38 13.31
CA GLU A 178 -18.68 -2.16 14.39
C GLU A 178 -17.22 -2.23 13.92
N ILE A 179 -16.94 -3.07 12.92
CA ILE A 179 -15.63 -3.18 12.26
C ILE A 179 -15.37 -1.92 11.43
N ILE A 180 -16.41 -1.39 10.76
CA ILE A 180 -16.34 -0.12 10.02
C ILE A 180 -16.06 1.04 10.99
N ALA A 181 -16.69 1.09 12.17
CA ALA A 181 -16.44 2.14 13.16
C ALA A 181 -15.03 2.08 13.78
N GLN A 182 -14.49 0.89 14.05
CA GLN A 182 -13.10 0.73 14.51
C GLN A 182 -12.09 1.03 13.39
N MET A 183 -12.38 0.60 12.16
CA MET A 183 -11.60 0.99 10.99
C MET A 183 -11.61 2.51 10.80
N GLU A 184 -12.75 3.19 10.90
CA GLU A 184 -12.87 4.65 10.78
C GLU A 184 -12.06 5.41 11.86
N LYS A 185 -12.03 4.90 13.11
CA LYS A 185 -11.24 5.52 14.19
C LYS A 185 -9.74 5.34 14.02
N ALA A 186 -9.29 4.13 13.65
CA ALA A 186 -7.88 3.87 13.34
C ALA A 186 -7.43 4.63 12.08
N GLN A 187 -8.32 4.75 11.09
CA GLN A 187 -8.09 5.55 9.89
C GLN A 187 -7.95 7.04 10.22
N ASP A 188 -8.78 7.60 11.10
CA ASP A 188 -8.69 9.00 11.53
C ASP A 188 -7.36 9.29 12.26
N GLN A 189 -6.96 8.41 13.19
CA GLN A 189 -5.67 8.51 13.87
C GLN A 189 -4.50 8.54 12.89
N VAL A 190 -4.52 7.70 11.85
CA VAL A 190 -3.46 7.71 10.83
C VAL A 190 -3.53 8.95 9.94
N ILE A 191 -4.71 9.33 9.47
CA ILE A 191 -4.86 10.44 8.51
C ILE A 191 -4.47 11.76 9.17
N ARG A 192 -4.86 11.99 10.43
CA ARG A 192 -4.66 13.25 11.14
C ARG A 192 -3.52 13.25 12.15
N ALA A 193 -2.79 12.15 12.27
CA ALA A 193 -1.53 12.15 13.01
C ALA A 193 -0.67 13.33 12.53
N GLU A 194 -0.04 14.01 13.49
CA GLU A 194 0.83 15.16 13.25
C GLU A 194 1.72 14.92 12.02
N HIS A 195 1.75 15.88 11.09
CA HIS A 195 2.33 15.66 9.77
C HIS A 195 3.86 15.52 9.80
N VAL A 196 4.52 16.10 10.81
CA VAL A 196 5.98 16.06 11.02
C VAL A 196 6.43 14.74 11.63
N GLY A 197 7.55 14.20 11.14
CA GLY A 197 8.23 13.04 11.72
C GLY A 197 7.70 11.66 11.28
N PRO A 198 8.32 10.57 11.77
CA PRO A 198 8.04 9.20 11.34
C PRO A 198 6.70 8.69 11.85
N LEU A 199 5.97 7.95 11.02
CA LEU A 199 4.72 7.27 11.35
C LEU A 199 4.83 5.80 10.91
N ALA A 200 4.41 4.86 11.74
CA ALA A 200 4.29 3.46 11.35
C ALA A 200 2.82 3.02 11.32
N ILE A 201 2.42 2.39 10.23
CA ILE A 201 1.12 1.73 10.07
C ILE A 201 1.40 0.24 9.97
N SER A 202 1.17 -0.46 11.07
CA SER A 202 1.43 -1.89 11.19
C SER A 202 0.16 -2.72 11.12
N GLY A 203 0.24 -3.96 10.66
CA GLY A 203 -0.88 -4.89 10.71
C GLY A 203 -0.82 -6.00 9.66
N PRO A 204 -1.70 -7.01 9.76
CA PRO A 204 -1.67 -8.17 8.87
C PRO A 204 -2.02 -7.82 7.43
N ALA A 205 -1.80 -8.75 6.50
CA ALA A 205 -2.23 -8.59 5.12
C ALA A 205 -3.76 -8.36 5.05
N GLY A 206 -4.21 -7.60 4.05
CA GLY A 206 -5.65 -7.34 3.85
C GLY A 206 -6.30 -6.34 4.81
N SER A 207 -5.57 -5.77 5.78
CA SER A 207 -6.11 -4.76 6.72
C SER A 207 -6.24 -3.34 6.13
N GLY A 208 -5.87 -3.13 4.87
CA GLY A 208 -5.99 -1.83 4.19
C GLY A 208 -4.92 -0.80 4.56
N LYS A 209 -3.78 -1.22 5.13
CA LYS A 209 -2.68 -0.33 5.57
C LYS A 209 -2.21 0.61 4.46
N THR A 210 -1.96 0.06 3.27
CA THR A 210 -1.41 0.84 2.17
C THR A 210 -2.44 1.80 1.58
N THR A 211 -3.70 1.38 1.45
CA THR A 211 -4.81 2.27 1.08
C THR A 211 -4.91 3.44 2.06
N LEU A 212 -4.79 3.18 3.37
CA LEU A 212 -4.80 4.21 4.40
C LEU A 212 -3.61 5.16 4.31
N ALA A 213 -2.41 4.66 4.00
CA ALA A 213 -1.25 5.48 3.74
C ALA A 213 -1.46 6.42 2.53
N LEU A 214 -2.10 5.95 1.46
CA LEU A 214 -2.44 6.77 0.30
C LEU A 214 -3.52 7.82 0.62
N HIS A 215 -4.51 7.47 1.45
CA HIS A 215 -5.45 8.48 1.99
C HIS A 215 -4.74 9.55 2.81
N ARG A 216 -3.68 9.21 3.55
CA ARG A 216 -2.84 10.20 4.24
C ARG A 216 -2.11 11.12 3.27
N VAL A 217 -1.60 10.63 2.13
CA VAL A 217 -1.07 11.52 1.06
C VAL A 217 -2.14 12.48 0.59
N ALA A 218 -3.36 11.99 0.35
CA ALA A 218 -4.48 12.82 -0.09
C ALA A 218 -4.82 13.91 0.90
N TYR A 219 -4.83 13.58 2.19
CA TYR A 219 -5.02 14.55 3.24
C TYR A 219 -3.88 15.58 3.27
N LEU A 220 -2.62 15.15 3.35
CA LEU A 220 -1.48 16.07 3.50
C LEU A 220 -1.30 17.02 2.32
N THR A 221 -1.62 16.57 1.11
CA THR A 221 -1.53 17.38 -0.13
C THR A 221 -2.68 18.36 -0.32
N GLN A 222 -3.83 18.13 0.31
CA GLN A 222 -5.05 18.90 0.07
C GLN A 222 -5.53 19.68 1.29
N ALA A 223 -5.11 19.31 2.51
CA ALA A 223 -5.50 20.00 3.73
C ALA A 223 -4.85 21.40 3.77
N PRO A 224 -5.63 22.49 4.02
CA PRO A 224 -5.12 23.86 3.90
C PRO A 224 -3.91 24.19 4.78
N ASP A 225 -3.78 23.52 5.93
CA ASP A 225 -2.72 23.68 6.91
C ASP A 225 -1.44 22.91 6.56
N THR A 226 -1.51 21.90 5.69
CA THR A 226 -0.35 21.08 5.33
C THR A 226 0.03 21.17 3.85
N ALA A 227 -0.88 21.54 2.96
CA ALA A 227 -0.68 21.50 1.51
C ALA A 227 0.52 22.31 1.02
N GLU A 228 0.87 23.41 1.71
CA GLU A 228 2.06 24.20 1.40
C GLU A 228 3.37 23.42 1.63
N PHE A 229 3.41 22.58 2.66
CA PHE A 229 4.58 21.78 3.04
C PHE A 229 4.71 20.49 2.22
N TYR A 230 3.61 19.97 1.68
CA TYR A 230 3.57 18.69 0.96
C TYR A 230 3.10 18.83 -0.50
N PRO A 231 3.85 19.55 -1.36
CA PRO A 231 3.50 19.62 -2.77
C PRO A 231 3.65 18.22 -3.42
N PRO A 232 2.67 17.71 -4.19
CA PRO A 232 2.66 16.32 -4.68
C PRO A 232 3.95 15.85 -5.36
N ARG A 233 4.58 16.72 -6.16
CA ARG A 233 5.88 16.48 -6.83
C ARG A 233 7.06 16.18 -5.91
N SER A 234 6.95 16.53 -4.63
CA SER A 234 7.96 16.29 -3.60
C SER A 234 7.64 15.08 -2.74
N ILE A 235 6.60 14.33 -3.08
CA ILE A 235 6.19 13.11 -2.39
C ILE A 235 6.67 11.91 -3.20
N ILE A 236 7.22 10.93 -2.51
CA ILE A 236 7.62 9.65 -3.10
C ILE A 236 6.97 8.48 -2.36
N VAL A 237 6.50 7.51 -3.14
CA VAL A 237 5.91 6.25 -2.65
C VAL A 237 6.76 5.09 -3.18
N PHE A 238 7.41 4.40 -2.26
CA PHE A 238 8.18 3.19 -2.52
C PHE A 238 7.27 1.96 -2.41
N VAL A 239 7.21 1.18 -3.49
CA VAL A 239 6.44 -0.07 -3.59
C VAL A 239 7.36 -1.25 -3.89
N GLN A 240 6.88 -2.48 -3.66
CA GLN A 240 7.69 -3.70 -3.81
C GLN A 240 7.92 -4.09 -5.27
N ASP A 241 6.90 -3.93 -6.12
CA ASP A 241 6.90 -4.47 -7.47
C ASP A 241 6.14 -3.57 -8.46
N LEU A 242 6.29 -3.87 -9.75
CA LEU A 242 5.70 -3.07 -10.83
C LEU A 242 4.16 -3.16 -10.88
N GLY A 243 3.57 -4.28 -10.49
CA GLY A 243 2.11 -4.43 -10.44
C GLY A 243 1.49 -3.51 -9.38
N THR A 244 2.09 -3.48 -8.19
CA THR A 244 1.68 -2.55 -7.12
C THR A 244 1.86 -1.09 -7.56
N LYS A 245 2.97 -0.78 -8.25
CA LYS A 245 3.21 0.55 -8.84
C LYS A 245 2.11 0.96 -9.82
N GLU A 246 1.72 0.08 -10.74
CA GLU A 246 0.64 0.33 -11.71
C GLU A 246 -0.69 0.58 -11.00
N TYR A 247 -1.04 -0.26 -10.03
CA TYR A 247 -2.25 -0.10 -9.24
C TYR A 247 -2.31 1.27 -8.55
N PHE A 248 -1.27 1.68 -7.82
CA PHE A 248 -1.27 2.97 -7.12
C PHE A 248 -1.22 4.17 -8.07
N SER A 249 -0.61 4.02 -9.24
CA SER A 249 -0.59 5.05 -10.28
C SER A 249 -1.99 5.35 -10.82
N THR A 250 -2.93 4.41 -10.71
CA THR A 250 -4.35 4.64 -11.05
C THR A 250 -5.17 5.16 -9.86
N LEU A 251 -4.85 4.74 -8.63
CA LEU A 251 -5.62 5.07 -7.44
C LEU A 251 -5.45 6.52 -6.98
N LEU A 252 -4.22 7.06 -7.00
CA LEU A 252 -3.95 8.45 -6.58
C LEU A 252 -4.66 9.52 -7.45
N PRO A 253 -4.66 9.43 -8.80
CA PRO A 253 -5.49 10.28 -9.63
C PRO A 253 -6.99 10.12 -9.32
N GLY A 254 -7.41 8.88 -9.02
CA GLY A 254 -8.73 8.55 -8.50
C GLY A 254 -9.08 9.20 -7.15
N LEU A 255 -8.10 9.77 -6.44
CA LEU A 255 -8.25 10.59 -5.23
C LEU A 255 -8.05 12.10 -5.48
N GLY A 256 -7.84 12.51 -6.73
CA GLY A 256 -7.60 13.91 -7.10
C GLY A 256 -6.16 14.38 -6.88
N ILE A 257 -5.22 13.46 -6.64
CA ILE A 257 -3.80 13.77 -6.51
C ILE A 257 -3.08 13.34 -7.78
N ASN A 258 -2.39 14.28 -8.41
CA ASN A 258 -1.53 14.02 -9.55
C ASN A 258 -0.07 14.33 -9.16
N ASP A 259 0.88 13.91 -9.99
CA ASP A 259 2.31 14.23 -9.86
C ASP A 259 3.03 13.69 -8.61
N VAL A 260 2.49 12.68 -7.93
CA VAL A 260 3.22 11.92 -6.89
C VAL A 260 4.15 10.91 -7.56
N HIS A 261 5.40 10.82 -7.10
CA HIS A 261 6.37 9.87 -7.64
C HIS A 261 6.17 8.48 -7.01
N ILE A 262 5.69 7.51 -7.78
CA ILE A 262 5.56 6.11 -7.33
C ILE A 262 6.63 5.27 -8.03
N THR A 263 7.43 4.54 -7.28
CA THR A 263 8.57 3.79 -7.83
C THR A 263 8.95 2.60 -6.96
N THR A 264 9.73 1.67 -7.51
CA THR A 264 10.40 0.61 -6.73
C THR A 264 11.78 1.07 -6.28
N PHE A 265 12.35 0.41 -5.27
CA PHE A 265 13.73 0.68 -4.84
C PHE A 265 14.73 0.61 -6.01
N GLY A 266 14.64 -0.44 -6.83
CA GLY A 266 15.58 -0.69 -7.92
C GLY A 266 15.56 0.43 -8.96
N GLU A 267 14.37 0.84 -9.40
CA GLU A 267 14.19 1.95 -10.35
C GLU A 267 14.73 3.26 -9.78
N TRP A 268 14.35 3.59 -8.54
CA TRP A 268 14.78 4.82 -7.88
C TRP A 268 16.30 4.89 -7.72
N ALA A 269 16.93 3.78 -7.31
CA ALA A 269 18.37 3.71 -7.11
C ALA A 269 19.14 3.86 -8.43
N ILE A 270 18.71 3.16 -9.47
CA ILE A 270 19.28 3.26 -10.83
C ILE A 270 19.15 4.69 -11.36
N PHE A 271 17.98 5.30 -11.19
CA PHE A 271 17.73 6.69 -11.58
C PHE A 271 18.62 7.66 -10.80
N SER A 272 18.67 7.54 -9.47
CA SER A 272 19.45 8.42 -8.59
C SER A 272 20.95 8.36 -8.84
N LEU A 273 21.46 7.19 -9.25
CA LEU A 273 22.86 6.97 -9.61
C LEU A 273 23.18 7.28 -11.09
N ASN A 274 22.19 7.69 -11.89
CA ASN A 274 22.30 7.89 -13.34
C ASN A 274 22.83 6.66 -14.11
N LEU A 275 22.40 5.45 -13.72
CA LEU A 275 22.85 4.19 -14.32
C LEU A 275 21.97 3.77 -15.49
N SER A 276 21.87 4.61 -16.52
CA SER A 276 21.12 4.28 -17.73
C SER A 276 21.67 3.02 -18.42
N GLY A 277 20.76 2.09 -18.76
CA GLY A 277 21.11 0.81 -19.41
C GLY A 277 21.43 -0.34 -18.45
N TYR A 278 21.25 -0.16 -17.14
CA TYR A 278 21.23 -1.23 -16.16
C TYR A 278 19.80 -1.59 -15.77
N SER A 279 19.57 -2.84 -15.37
CA SER A 279 18.28 -3.31 -14.88
C SER A 279 18.39 -3.88 -13.47
N TYR A 280 17.29 -3.79 -12.73
CA TYR A 280 17.20 -4.40 -11.41
C TYR A 280 16.87 -5.89 -11.52
N VAL A 281 17.47 -6.70 -10.65
CA VAL A 281 17.11 -8.10 -10.45
C VAL A 281 16.97 -8.36 -8.95
N GLU A 282 15.94 -9.09 -8.55
CA GLU A 282 15.72 -9.37 -7.13
C GLU A 282 16.83 -10.25 -6.54
N ARG A 283 17.12 -11.37 -7.22
CA ARG A 283 18.17 -12.34 -6.85
C ARG A 283 18.86 -12.83 -8.12
N TYR A 284 20.18 -12.97 -8.07
CA TYR A 284 20.97 -13.44 -9.22
C TYR A 284 21.58 -14.80 -8.93
N GLY A 285 21.35 -15.77 -9.82
CA GLY A 285 21.85 -17.14 -9.72
C GLY A 285 20.89 -18.15 -10.33
N GLN A 286 21.33 -19.40 -10.50
CA GLN A 286 20.55 -20.48 -11.13
C GLN A 286 19.76 -21.32 -10.12
N SER A 287 20.40 -21.77 -9.03
CA SER A 287 19.73 -22.50 -7.94
C SER A 287 19.46 -21.59 -6.74
N GLU A 288 18.53 -21.99 -5.88
CA GLU A 288 18.25 -21.25 -4.64
C GLU A 288 19.46 -21.22 -3.72
N GLU A 289 20.18 -22.32 -3.58
CA GLU A 289 21.42 -22.45 -2.80
C GLU A 289 22.53 -21.50 -3.29
N GLU A 290 22.66 -21.34 -4.61
CA GLU A 290 23.63 -20.45 -5.23
C GLU A 290 23.29 -18.97 -4.95
N LYS A 291 22.02 -18.59 -5.18
CA LYS A 291 21.51 -17.24 -4.89
C LYS A 291 21.73 -16.90 -3.41
N ASP A 292 21.42 -17.86 -2.56
CA ASP A 292 21.54 -17.81 -1.11
C ASP A 292 22.95 -17.45 -0.64
N LEU A 293 23.96 -18.20 -1.09
CA LEU A 293 25.35 -17.97 -0.72
C LEU A 293 25.86 -16.64 -1.28
N TYR A 294 25.43 -16.28 -2.49
CA TYR A 294 25.86 -15.06 -3.15
C TYR A 294 25.33 -13.80 -2.44
N GLU A 295 24.03 -13.77 -2.11
CA GLU A 295 23.43 -12.67 -1.33
C GLU A 295 24.07 -12.55 0.06
N TYR A 296 24.39 -13.67 0.69
CA TYR A 296 25.06 -13.68 1.99
C TYR A 296 26.41 -12.96 1.93
N GLN A 297 27.27 -13.31 0.98
CA GLN A 297 28.59 -12.69 0.85
C GLN A 297 28.50 -11.19 0.49
N LYS A 298 27.48 -10.80 -0.29
CA LYS A 298 27.20 -9.39 -0.56
C LYS A 298 26.78 -8.63 0.68
N LEU A 299 25.84 -9.17 1.46
CA LEU A 299 25.37 -8.55 2.70
C LEU A 299 26.51 -8.42 3.72
N ARG A 300 27.33 -9.45 3.86
CA ARG A 300 28.53 -9.43 4.72
C ARG A 300 29.47 -8.31 4.31
N SER A 301 29.74 -8.19 3.01
CA SER A 301 30.57 -7.12 2.47
C SER A 301 29.98 -5.73 2.67
N LEU A 302 28.65 -5.57 2.65
CA LEU A 302 27.97 -4.31 2.94
C LEU A 302 28.06 -3.90 4.42
N ARG A 303 28.07 -4.85 5.35
CA ARG A 303 27.95 -4.60 6.80
C ARG A 303 29.27 -4.62 7.58
N GLU A 304 30.18 -5.52 7.23
CA GLU A 304 31.41 -5.74 8.00
C GLU A 304 32.58 -4.90 7.47
N LYS A 305 32.52 -4.47 6.20
CA LYS A 305 33.60 -3.70 5.57
C LYS A 305 33.22 -2.22 5.48
N PRO A 306 34.19 -1.30 5.59
CA PRO A 306 34.01 0.08 5.17
C PRO A 306 33.54 0.13 3.71
N ILE A 307 32.70 1.10 3.39
CA ILE A 307 32.22 1.27 2.02
C ILE A 307 33.34 1.78 1.13
N THR A 308 33.51 1.12 -0.01
CA THR A 308 34.48 1.52 -1.02
C THR A 308 34.11 2.90 -1.57
N LYS A 309 35.10 3.79 -1.69
CA LYS A 309 34.91 5.14 -2.24
C LYS A 309 34.34 5.13 -3.65
N TRP A 310 33.43 6.05 -3.93
CA TRP A 310 32.74 6.14 -5.21
C TRP A 310 33.69 6.28 -6.41
N ASN A 311 33.42 5.49 -7.45
CA ASN A 311 34.06 5.55 -8.75
C ASN A 311 32.98 5.58 -9.85
N ALA A 312 33.20 6.36 -10.91
CA ALA A 312 32.27 6.42 -12.05
C ALA A 312 32.10 5.06 -12.74
N ASN A 313 33.13 4.20 -12.69
CA ASN A 313 32.98 2.79 -13.03
C ASN A 313 32.49 2.03 -11.80
N ILE A 314 31.17 1.79 -11.74
CA ILE A 314 30.51 1.12 -10.62
C ILE A 314 31.10 -0.27 -10.32
N TYR A 315 31.57 -0.99 -11.33
CA TYR A 315 32.16 -2.31 -11.13
C TYR A 315 33.52 -2.26 -10.45
N LYS A 316 34.25 -1.13 -10.50
CA LYS A 316 35.45 -0.94 -9.65
C LYS A 316 35.08 -0.81 -8.17
N VAL A 317 33.95 -0.16 -7.89
CA VAL A 317 33.44 -0.05 -6.52
C VAL A 317 33.03 -1.44 -6.03
N LEU A 318 32.16 -2.13 -6.79
CA LEU A 318 31.65 -3.45 -6.43
C LEU A 318 32.76 -4.51 -6.33
N SER A 319 33.70 -4.56 -7.31
CA SER A 319 34.81 -5.54 -7.26
C SER A 319 35.72 -5.32 -6.06
N SER A 320 35.95 -4.06 -5.67
CA SER A 320 36.73 -3.73 -4.48
C SER A 320 35.98 -4.01 -3.19
N GLN A 321 34.65 -3.85 -3.16
CA GLN A 321 33.83 -4.16 -1.99
C GLN A 321 33.80 -5.68 -1.73
N TYR A 322 33.59 -6.45 -2.80
CA TYR A 322 33.36 -7.89 -2.73
C TYR A 322 34.63 -8.74 -2.80
N GLY A 323 35.68 -8.25 -3.44
CA GLY A 323 36.83 -9.04 -3.90
C GLY A 323 37.37 -10.08 -2.91
N ASP A 324 37.63 -9.68 -1.67
CA ASP A 324 38.22 -10.58 -0.66
C ASP A 324 37.22 -11.55 -0.01
N ALA A 325 35.90 -11.32 -0.18
CA ALA A 325 34.84 -12.15 0.41
C ALA A 325 34.31 -13.20 -0.57
N PHE A 326 34.50 -13.01 -1.87
CA PHE A 326 33.93 -13.89 -2.89
C PHE A 326 34.79 -15.12 -3.15
N SER A 327 34.17 -16.30 -3.02
CA SER A 327 34.73 -17.56 -3.52
C SER A 327 34.86 -17.54 -5.06
N LYS A 328 35.54 -18.56 -5.63
CA LYS A 328 35.65 -18.72 -7.09
C LYS A 328 34.29 -18.78 -7.79
N GLU A 329 33.29 -19.38 -7.14
CA GLU A 329 31.92 -19.46 -7.67
C GLU A 329 31.22 -18.11 -7.63
N ASN A 330 31.31 -17.40 -6.50
CA ASN A 330 30.78 -16.04 -6.38
C ASN A 330 31.38 -15.07 -7.41
N LEU A 331 32.68 -15.19 -7.70
CA LEU A 331 33.33 -14.40 -8.76
C LEU A 331 32.76 -14.71 -10.15
N ARG A 332 32.46 -15.98 -10.46
CA ARG A 332 31.81 -16.36 -11.72
C ARG A 332 30.42 -15.74 -11.84
N LEU A 333 29.63 -15.77 -10.76
CA LEU A 333 28.31 -15.14 -10.72
C LEU A 333 28.39 -13.64 -10.91
N PHE A 334 29.32 -12.98 -10.22
CA PHE A 334 29.57 -11.56 -10.36
C PHE A 334 29.95 -11.17 -11.79
N ASP A 335 30.83 -11.94 -12.44
CA ASP A 335 31.21 -11.70 -13.83
C ASP A 335 30.04 -11.87 -14.81
N ASN A 336 29.16 -12.85 -14.57
CA ASN A 336 27.96 -13.05 -15.38
C ASN A 336 26.94 -11.91 -15.15
N GLN A 337 26.67 -11.56 -13.89
CA GLN A 337 25.79 -10.45 -13.52
C GLN A 337 26.24 -9.13 -14.15
N LYS A 338 27.56 -8.91 -14.16
CA LYS A 338 28.20 -7.76 -14.81
C LYS A 338 27.98 -7.72 -16.32
N LYS A 339 28.12 -8.86 -17.00
CA LYS A 339 27.85 -8.96 -18.46
C LYS A 339 26.39 -8.68 -18.78
N ASP A 340 25.48 -9.17 -17.93
CA ASP A 340 24.05 -8.97 -18.07
C ASP A 340 23.59 -7.54 -17.73
N LYS A 341 24.48 -6.72 -17.14
CA LYS A 341 24.18 -5.37 -16.63
C LYS A 341 23.01 -5.35 -15.64
N LYS A 342 22.91 -6.40 -14.84
CA LYS A 342 21.92 -6.51 -13.78
C LYS A 342 22.52 -6.11 -12.45
N LEU A 343 21.75 -5.40 -11.63
CA LEU A 343 22.14 -5.01 -10.28
C LEU A 343 21.05 -5.45 -9.32
N ASP A 344 21.44 -6.04 -8.20
CA ASP A 344 20.49 -6.39 -7.14
C ASP A 344 20.45 -5.35 -6.02
N ARG A 345 19.64 -5.64 -5.00
CA ARG A 345 19.41 -4.75 -3.88
C ARG A 345 20.68 -4.46 -3.07
N PHE A 346 21.63 -5.40 -2.99
CA PHE A 346 22.89 -5.20 -2.27
C PHE A 346 23.85 -4.34 -3.09
N ASP A 347 23.98 -4.62 -4.39
CA ASP A 347 24.81 -3.83 -5.30
C ASP A 347 24.39 -2.36 -5.28
N LEU A 348 23.09 -2.10 -5.44
CA LEU A 348 22.53 -0.75 -5.43
C LEU A 348 22.70 -0.08 -4.07
N SER A 349 22.54 -0.79 -2.96
CA SER A 349 22.75 -0.23 -1.62
C SER A 349 24.20 0.18 -1.38
N ILE A 350 25.17 -0.63 -1.81
CA ILE A 350 26.60 -0.30 -1.74
C ILE A 350 26.90 0.93 -2.60
N LEU A 351 26.39 0.96 -3.83
CA LEU A 351 26.62 2.09 -4.75
C LEU A 351 25.99 3.38 -4.25
N LEU A 352 24.76 3.34 -3.74
CA LEU A 352 24.08 4.49 -3.15
C LEU A 352 24.84 5.01 -1.93
N LYS A 353 25.26 4.13 -1.01
CA LYS A 353 26.02 4.53 0.18
C LYS A 353 27.37 5.13 -0.21
N SER A 354 28.08 4.50 -1.14
CA SER A 354 29.35 4.97 -1.69
C SER A 354 29.22 6.36 -2.34
N TYR A 355 28.16 6.56 -3.13
CA TYR A 355 27.85 7.84 -3.76
C TYR A 355 27.52 8.90 -2.71
N PHE A 356 26.66 8.56 -1.74
CA PHE A 356 26.22 9.47 -0.70
C PHE A 356 27.38 9.90 0.21
N GLU A 357 28.26 9.00 0.62
CA GLU A 357 29.47 9.35 1.41
C GLU A 357 30.41 10.32 0.66
N ARG A 358 30.41 10.30 -0.68
CA ARG A 358 31.24 11.22 -1.48
C ARG A 358 30.59 12.58 -1.71
N TYR A 359 29.29 12.62 -2.00
CA TYR A 359 28.62 13.84 -2.47
C TYR A 359 27.69 14.46 -1.42
N ASN A 360 27.34 13.73 -0.37
CA ASN A 360 26.42 14.11 0.72
C ASN A 360 25.01 14.54 0.25
N LYS A 361 24.64 14.18 -0.99
CA LYS A 361 23.32 14.42 -1.60
C LYS A 361 23.15 13.56 -2.84
N PHE A 362 21.90 13.33 -3.22
CA PHE A 362 21.54 12.93 -4.59
C PHE A 362 21.05 14.16 -5.35
N GLU A 363 21.33 14.22 -6.66
CA GLU A 363 20.94 15.34 -7.52
C GLU A 363 20.06 14.85 -8.68
N THR A 364 18.97 15.55 -8.94
CA THR A 364 18.18 15.41 -10.16
C THR A 364 18.49 16.55 -11.12
N LYS A 365 18.48 16.27 -12.42
CA LYS A 365 18.62 17.28 -13.47
C LYS A 365 17.25 17.58 -14.05
N ARG A 366 16.82 18.83 -13.98
CA ARG A 366 15.61 19.30 -14.63
C ARG A 366 15.98 20.20 -15.80
N GLU A 367 15.59 19.82 -17.00
CA GLU A 367 15.68 20.69 -18.17
C GLU A 367 14.40 21.50 -18.30
N TYR A 368 14.51 22.82 -18.43
CA TYR A 368 13.37 23.69 -18.70
C TYR A 368 13.75 24.78 -19.71
N GLN A 369 12.75 25.32 -20.39
CA GLN A 369 12.91 26.44 -21.30
C GLN A 369 12.50 27.72 -20.59
N THR A 370 13.31 28.76 -20.70
CA THR A 370 13.04 30.08 -20.13
C THR A 370 13.47 31.16 -21.09
N PHE A 371 12.85 32.33 -20.99
CA PHE A 371 13.25 33.47 -21.80
C PHE A 371 14.36 34.25 -21.10
N VAL A 372 15.48 34.44 -21.79
CA VAL A 372 16.54 35.34 -21.37
C VAL A 372 16.71 36.38 -22.47
N LYS A 373 16.35 37.64 -22.19
CA LYS A 373 16.39 38.75 -23.16
C LYS A 373 15.64 38.40 -24.47
N ASP A 374 14.38 37.99 -24.34
CA ASP A 374 13.49 37.63 -25.46
C ASP A 374 13.91 36.44 -26.32
N GLN A 375 14.92 35.67 -25.90
CA GLN A 375 15.33 34.42 -26.53
C GLN A 375 14.97 33.23 -25.65
N LEU A 376 14.38 32.20 -26.27
CA LEU A 376 14.07 30.93 -25.61
C LEU A 376 15.35 30.12 -25.40
N VAL A 377 15.79 29.97 -24.15
CA VAL A 377 17.01 29.25 -23.77
C VAL A 377 16.66 28.02 -22.95
N ARG A 378 17.33 26.88 -23.23
CA ARG A 378 17.25 25.66 -22.41
C ARG A 378 18.22 25.78 -21.23
N LYS A 379 17.71 25.68 -20.01
CA LYS A 379 18.52 25.61 -18.78
C LYS A 379 18.39 24.23 -18.15
N VAL A 380 19.48 23.76 -17.56
CA VAL A 380 19.52 22.56 -16.72
C VAL A 380 19.72 23.00 -15.29
N GLU A 381 18.74 22.75 -14.44
CA GLU A 381 18.82 22.98 -13.01
C GLU A 381 19.10 21.67 -12.29
N LYS A 382 20.04 21.71 -11.35
CA LYS A 382 20.36 20.57 -10.49
C LYS A 382 19.68 20.78 -9.15
N ASN A 383 18.70 19.94 -8.86
CA ASN A 383 17.97 20.01 -7.60
C ASN A 383 18.40 18.85 -6.70
N LYS A 384 18.67 19.16 -5.43
CA LYS A 384 18.88 18.13 -4.41
C LYS A 384 17.62 17.28 -4.34
N VAL A 385 17.78 15.96 -4.31
CA VAL A 385 16.67 15.03 -4.04
C VAL A 385 16.28 15.21 -2.59
N GLU A 386 15.10 15.76 -2.39
CA GLU A 386 14.55 16.01 -1.06
C GLU A 386 13.03 15.83 -1.12
N TYR A 387 12.51 14.98 -0.25
CA TYR A 387 11.10 14.60 -0.24
C TYR A 387 10.40 15.18 0.99
N SER A 388 9.30 15.89 0.78
CA SER A 388 8.47 16.40 1.88
C SER A 388 7.78 15.27 2.62
N LEU A 389 7.41 14.20 1.91
CA LEU A 389 6.84 12.97 2.45
C LEU A 389 7.38 11.76 1.69
N MET A 390 7.77 10.73 2.44
CA MET A 390 8.10 9.42 1.90
C MET A 390 7.16 8.36 2.45
N ILE A 391 6.58 7.54 1.57
CA ILE A 391 5.87 6.32 1.97
C ILE A 391 6.74 5.13 1.60
N VAL A 392 6.98 4.25 2.58
CA VAL A 392 7.72 3.01 2.37
C VAL A 392 6.78 1.84 2.62
N ASP A 393 6.25 1.27 1.53
CA ASP A 393 5.32 0.14 1.58
C ASP A 393 6.04 -1.20 1.70
N GLU A 394 5.47 -2.09 2.50
CA GLU A 394 6.09 -3.33 2.98
C GLU A 394 7.53 -3.08 3.48
N PHE A 395 7.70 -2.08 4.36
CA PHE A 395 9.02 -1.61 4.84
C PHE A 395 9.90 -2.74 5.40
N GLN A 396 9.28 -3.80 5.92
CA GLN A 396 9.97 -4.96 6.47
C GLN A 396 10.78 -5.75 5.43
N ASN A 397 10.60 -5.49 4.13
CA ASN A 397 11.36 -6.11 3.04
C ASN A 397 12.61 -5.32 2.63
N TYR A 398 12.84 -4.14 3.22
CA TYR A 398 14.00 -3.30 2.93
C TYR A 398 15.19 -3.62 3.84
N LEU A 399 16.39 -3.49 3.30
CA LEU A 399 17.61 -3.49 4.12
C LEU A 399 17.64 -2.24 5.00
N ARG A 400 18.15 -2.36 6.24
CA ARG A 400 18.32 -1.19 7.12
C ARG A 400 19.13 -0.07 6.46
N GLU A 401 20.12 -0.43 5.65
CA GLU A 401 20.96 0.53 4.92
C GLU A 401 20.16 1.32 3.88
N GLN A 402 19.15 0.71 3.25
CA GLN A 402 18.26 1.38 2.30
C GLN A 402 17.37 2.40 3.02
N LEU A 403 16.78 1.99 4.15
CA LEU A 403 15.94 2.86 4.97
C LEU A 403 16.73 4.05 5.55
N GLN A 404 18.00 3.85 5.94
CA GLN A 404 18.88 4.95 6.34
C GLN A 404 19.13 5.95 5.21
N ILE A 405 19.36 5.47 3.98
CA ILE A 405 19.55 6.33 2.80
C ILE A 405 18.27 7.11 2.50
N PHE A 406 17.12 6.46 2.62
CA PHE A 406 15.80 7.09 2.48
C PHE A 406 15.60 8.23 3.47
N ASN A 407 15.92 8.01 4.74
CA ASN A 407 15.80 9.03 5.79
C ASN A 407 16.68 10.26 5.52
N ASN A 408 17.86 10.06 4.92
CA ASN A 408 18.75 11.15 4.49
C ASN A 408 18.21 11.95 3.28
N CYS A 409 17.19 11.46 2.59
CA CYS A 409 16.52 12.15 1.49
C CYS A 409 15.25 12.91 1.93
N LEU A 410 14.91 12.88 3.23
CA LEU A 410 13.76 13.60 3.75
C LEU A 410 14.05 15.09 3.86
N ASN A 411 13.00 15.90 3.70
CA ASN A 411 13.07 17.32 3.97
C ASN A 411 13.30 17.58 5.46
N GLU A 412 14.18 18.55 5.77
CA GLU A 412 14.57 18.84 7.16
C GLU A 412 13.43 19.44 8.00
N ASP A 413 12.50 20.16 7.36
CA ASP A 413 11.37 20.82 8.05
C ASP A 413 10.26 19.81 8.39
N THR A 414 10.00 18.86 7.49
CA THR A 414 8.93 17.87 7.69
C THR A 414 9.40 16.57 8.34
N LYS A 415 10.60 16.08 7.97
CA LYS A 415 11.12 14.74 8.31
C LYS A 415 10.06 13.64 8.23
N SER A 416 9.14 13.75 7.27
CA SER A 416 7.91 12.97 7.25
C SER A 416 8.10 11.68 6.46
N VAL A 417 8.01 10.55 7.16
CA VAL A 417 8.05 9.22 6.57
C VAL A 417 6.91 8.37 7.14
N VAL A 418 6.27 7.58 6.28
CA VAL A 418 5.23 6.63 6.66
C VAL A 418 5.70 5.23 6.29
N TYR A 419 6.05 4.45 7.31
CA TYR A 419 6.38 3.03 7.17
C TYR A 419 5.10 2.21 7.20
N VAL A 420 4.81 1.48 6.13
CA VAL A 420 3.61 0.64 5.99
C VAL A 420 4.07 -0.79 5.87
N GLY A 421 3.60 -1.68 6.74
CA GLY A 421 4.09 -3.07 6.73
C GLY A 421 3.81 -3.83 8.01
N ASP A 422 4.49 -4.95 8.21
CA ASP A 422 4.43 -5.70 9.47
C ASP A 422 5.78 -6.35 9.75
N MET A 423 6.40 -6.05 10.90
CA MET A 423 7.68 -6.65 11.29
C MET A 423 7.60 -8.17 11.48
N ALA A 424 6.38 -8.72 11.67
CA ALA A 424 6.14 -10.15 11.73
C ALA A 424 6.12 -10.85 10.35
N GLN A 425 6.23 -10.09 9.24
CA GLN A 425 6.15 -10.62 7.87
C GLN A 425 7.48 -10.49 7.11
N GLN A 426 8.60 -10.82 7.76
CA GLN A 426 9.94 -10.61 7.20
C GLN A 426 10.44 -11.81 6.42
N VAL A 427 10.47 -11.68 5.09
CA VAL A 427 10.85 -12.80 4.20
C VAL A 427 12.16 -12.57 3.45
N LYS A 428 12.84 -11.43 3.65
CA LYS A 428 14.08 -11.10 2.95
C LYS A 428 15.27 -10.99 3.91
N LEU A 429 16.43 -11.44 3.45
CA LEU A 429 17.68 -11.43 4.22
C LEU A 429 18.15 -10.00 4.50
N GLY A 430 18.68 -9.74 5.70
CA GLY A 430 19.27 -8.46 6.08
C GLY A 430 18.25 -7.33 6.29
N THR A 431 16.98 -7.66 6.45
CA THR A 431 15.92 -6.68 6.68
C THR A 431 16.02 -6.06 8.08
N ILE A 432 15.37 -4.90 8.25
CA ILE A 432 15.30 -4.17 9.54
C ILE A 432 14.75 -5.06 10.66
N LYS A 433 15.38 -5.10 11.85
CA LYS A 433 14.86 -5.87 13.00
C LYS A 433 14.14 -5.00 14.04
N ASN A 434 14.53 -3.75 14.16
CA ASN A 434 13.93 -2.76 15.04
C ASN A 434 14.20 -1.34 14.50
N TRP A 435 13.48 -0.34 15.02
CA TRP A 435 13.60 1.05 14.56
C TRP A 435 14.95 1.70 14.88
N GLU A 436 15.62 1.26 15.95
CA GLU A 436 16.93 1.80 16.38
C GLU A 436 18.02 1.54 15.33
N GLU A 437 17.95 0.42 14.60
CA GLU A 437 18.89 0.10 13.52
C GLU A 437 18.92 1.15 12.40
N ILE A 438 17.84 1.90 12.21
CA ILE A 438 17.75 2.97 11.19
C ILE A 438 17.79 4.37 11.80
N GLY A 439 18.10 4.47 13.10
CA GLY A 439 18.14 5.74 13.83
C GLY A 439 16.77 6.37 14.04
N GLU A 440 15.68 5.59 13.92
CA GLU A 440 14.32 6.07 14.08
C GLU A 440 13.76 5.74 15.47
N VAL A 441 12.97 6.67 16.01
CA VAL A 441 12.22 6.46 17.26
C VAL A 441 10.76 6.82 17.00
N ILE A 442 9.94 5.78 16.81
CA ILE A 442 8.51 5.94 16.58
C ILE A 442 7.79 5.96 17.92
N LYS A 443 7.22 7.12 18.27
CA LYS A 443 6.43 7.27 19.50
C LYS A 443 5.22 6.32 19.48
N PRO A 444 4.76 5.78 20.63
CA PRO A 444 3.64 4.85 20.68
C PRO A 444 2.37 5.35 19.98
N GLU A 445 2.05 6.64 20.12
CA GLU A 445 0.91 7.30 19.47
C GLU A 445 1.04 7.42 17.95
N ARG A 446 2.25 7.23 17.40
CA ARG A 446 2.58 7.22 15.97
C ARG A 446 2.88 5.80 15.44
N ASN A 447 2.77 4.78 16.29
CA ASN A 447 2.86 3.39 15.89
C ASN A 447 1.45 2.79 15.87
N ILE A 448 0.74 3.01 14.78
CA ILE A 448 -0.66 2.64 14.66
C ILE A 448 -0.74 1.22 14.14
N ARG A 449 -1.22 0.30 14.99
CA ARG A 449 -1.46 -1.09 14.62
C ARG A 449 -2.91 -1.27 14.21
N LEU A 450 -3.16 -1.51 12.93
CA LEU A 450 -4.47 -1.94 12.46
C LEU A 450 -4.74 -3.34 12.99
N SER A 451 -5.82 -3.45 13.78
CA SER A 451 -6.33 -4.74 14.24
C SER A 451 -6.74 -5.57 13.02
N LYS A 452 -6.41 -6.85 13.05
CA LYS A 452 -6.84 -7.82 12.05
C LYS A 452 -8.37 -7.78 12.04
N VAL A 453 -8.99 -7.47 10.90
CA VAL A 453 -10.31 -8.03 10.64
C VAL A 453 -10.01 -9.51 10.44
N TYR A 454 -10.23 -10.32 11.47
CA TYR A 454 -9.89 -11.73 11.41
C TYR A 454 -10.81 -12.41 10.39
N ARG A 455 -10.28 -12.51 9.16
CA ARG A 455 -10.87 -13.23 8.04
C ARG A 455 -10.65 -14.74 8.22
N ASN A 456 -9.50 -15.13 8.78
CA ASN A 456 -9.20 -16.53 9.10
C ASN A 456 -10.16 -17.05 10.18
N THR A 457 -10.60 -18.29 10.02
CA THR A 457 -11.42 -18.98 11.02
C THR A 457 -10.63 -19.24 12.31
N LYS A 458 -11.35 -19.40 13.43
CA LYS A 458 -10.74 -19.72 14.73
C LYS A 458 -9.82 -20.95 14.65
N ASN A 459 -10.23 -21.98 13.93
CA ASN A 459 -9.48 -23.22 13.80
C ASN A 459 -8.14 -23.05 13.06
N ILE A 460 -8.12 -22.25 11.98
CA ILE A 460 -6.87 -21.89 11.30
C ILE A 460 -5.93 -21.13 12.24
N LEU A 461 -6.45 -20.16 13.01
CA LEU A 461 -5.63 -19.37 13.94
C LEU A 461 -5.08 -20.22 15.09
N SER A 462 -5.89 -21.14 15.63
CA SER A 462 -5.50 -22.11 16.66
C SER A 462 -4.42 -23.06 16.13
N PHE A 463 -4.56 -23.56 14.91
CA PHE A 463 -3.55 -24.39 14.27
C PHE A 463 -2.22 -23.65 14.14
N ILE A 464 -2.24 -22.42 13.61
CA ILE A 464 -1.05 -21.58 13.50
C ILE A 464 -0.44 -21.31 14.88
N GLN A 465 -1.25 -21.06 15.91
CA GLN A 465 -0.76 -20.90 17.27
C GLN A 465 -0.06 -22.17 17.78
N GLY A 466 -0.60 -23.35 17.47
CA GLY A 466 -0.03 -24.66 17.80
C GLY A 466 1.34 -24.93 17.18
N LEU A 467 1.67 -24.29 16.06
CA LEU A 467 3.01 -24.35 15.45
C LEU A 467 4.03 -23.40 16.14
N GLY A 468 3.64 -22.74 17.22
CA GLY A 468 4.49 -21.84 18.02
C GLY A 468 4.51 -20.38 17.56
N TYR A 469 3.59 -19.96 16.69
CA TYR A 469 3.46 -18.55 16.30
C TYR A 469 2.66 -17.76 17.35
N LYS A 470 3.05 -16.50 17.58
CA LYS A 470 2.31 -15.59 18.46
C LYS A 470 1.10 -15.01 17.72
N THR A 471 -0.05 -15.67 17.83
CA THR A 471 -1.34 -15.23 17.26
C THR A 471 -2.36 -14.98 18.36
N GLU A 472 -3.12 -13.89 18.25
CA GLU A 472 -4.29 -13.61 19.09
C GLU A 472 -5.55 -14.12 18.37
N ILE A 473 -6.45 -14.82 19.09
CA ILE A 473 -7.72 -15.32 18.54
C ILE A 473 -8.84 -14.42 19.08
N PRO A 474 -9.62 -13.71 18.23
CA PRO A 474 -10.69 -12.86 18.70
C PRO A 474 -11.90 -13.65 19.14
N ASP A 475 -12.61 -13.09 20.12
CA ASP A 475 -13.89 -13.60 20.57
C ASP A 475 -14.92 -13.69 19.42
N GLY A 476 -14.91 -12.71 18.50
CA GLY A 476 -15.84 -12.61 17.38
C GLY A 476 -15.46 -13.36 16.09
N ALA A 477 -14.34 -14.09 16.04
CA ALA A 477 -13.95 -14.83 14.83
C ALA A 477 -14.90 -16.04 14.56
N LYS A 478 -15.22 -16.30 13.28
CA LYS A 478 -16.04 -17.45 12.87
C LYS A 478 -15.31 -18.76 13.20
N VAL A 479 -16.03 -19.74 13.74
CA VAL A 479 -15.53 -21.13 13.83
C VAL A 479 -15.67 -21.74 12.43
N GLY A 480 -14.59 -22.26 11.88
CA GLY A 480 -14.57 -22.91 10.56
C GLY A 480 -14.11 -24.35 10.67
N GLU A 481 -13.86 -24.98 9.52
CA GLU A 481 -13.36 -26.36 9.46
C GLU A 481 -11.99 -26.51 10.13
N GLU A 482 -11.69 -27.71 10.60
CA GLU A 482 -10.37 -28.08 11.10
C GLU A 482 -9.34 -28.05 9.96
N VAL A 483 -8.10 -27.67 10.29
CA VAL A 483 -7.00 -27.71 9.33
C VAL A 483 -6.69 -29.16 8.98
N VAL A 484 -6.67 -29.48 7.69
CA VAL A 484 -6.45 -30.84 7.20
C VAL A 484 -4.97 -31.03 6.86
N GLU A 485 -4.28 -31.89 7.60
CA GLU A 485 -2.95 -32.38 7.22
C GLU A 485 -3.06 -33.78 6.64
N LYS A 486 -2.63 -33.98 5.39
CA LYS A 486 -2.67 -35.28 4.72
C LYS A 486 -1.30 -35.68 4.21
N ILE A 487 -0.82 -36.83 4.69
CA ILE A 487 0.41 -37.44 4.18
C ILE A 487 0.11 -38.07 2.82
N VAL A 488 0.83 -37.64 1.80
CA VAL A 488 0.76 -38.10 0.41
C VAL A 488 2.17 -38.24 -0.14
N THR A 489 2.36 -39.14 -1.10
CA THR A 489 3.70 -39.51 -1.60
C THR A 489 3.96 -39.09 -3.04
N SER A 490 2.96 -38.52 -3.72
CA SER A 490 3.08 -38.06 -5.10
C SER A 490 2.22 -36.83 -5.39
N SER A 491 2.62 -36.05 -6.40
CA SER A 491 1.83 -34.92 -6.89
C SER A 491 0.48 -35.35 -7.48
N GLU A 492 0.34 -36.60 -7.92
CA GLU A 492 -0.91 -37.17 -8.44
C GLU A 492 -1.94 -37.35 -7.32
N GLU A 493 -1.50 -37.84 -6.15
CA GLU A 493 -2.34 -37.96 -4.95
C GLU A 493 -2.75 -36.57 -4.41
N GLU A 494 -1.84 -35.58 -4.49
CA GLU A 494 -2.14 -34.19 -4.15
C GLU A 494 -3.23 -33.63 -5.08
N ILE A 495 -3.07 -33.80 -6.40
CA ILE A 495 -4.05 -33.35 -7.40
C ILE A 495 -5.40 -34.04 -7.18
N GLU A 496 -5.44 -35.34 -6.90
CA GLU A 496 -6.69 -36.06 -6.63
C GLU A 496 -7.39 -35.53 -5.37
N HIS A 497 -6.63 -35.26 -4.31
CA HIS A 497 -7.17 -34.67 -3.10
C HIS A 497 -7.76 -33.28 -3.37
N ILE A 498 -7.04 -32.44 -4.12
CA ILE A 498 -7.51 -31.12 -4.51
C ILE A 498 -8.78 -31.25 -5.35
N ARG A 499 -8.79 -32.06 -6.43
CA ARG A 499 -9.98 -32.28 -7.28
C ARG A 499 -11.22 -32.67 -6.47
N LYS A 500 -11.06 -33.57 -5.49
CA LYS A 500 -12.16 -33.99 -4.61
C LYS A 500 -12.73 -32.85 -3.77
N HIS A 501 -11.88 -31.95 -3.26
CA HIS A 501 -12.28 -30.86 -2.38
C HIS A 501 -12.73 -29.61 -3.15
N ILE A 502 -12.28 -29.40 -4.40
CA ILE A 502 -12.73 -28.27 -5.23
C ILE A 502 -14.02 -28.58 -6.00
N ALA A 503 -14.36 -29.86 -6.24
CA ALA A 503 -15.58 -30.25 -6.96
C ALA A 503 -16.89 -29.66 -6.38
N PRO A 504 -17.09 -29.54 -5.05
CA PRO A 504 -18.26 -28.85 -4.48
C PRO A 504 -18.18 -27.32 -4.55
N TYR A 505 -17.03 -26.74 -4.94
CA TYR A 505 -16.78 -25.31 -4.95
C TYR A 505 -16.72 -24.73 -6.37
N GLU A 506 -17.89 -24.41 -6.93
CA GLU A 506 -17.97 -23.62 -8.19
C GLU A 506 -17.78 -22.11 -7.96
N LYS A 507 -17.86 -21.64 -6.71
CA LYS A 507 -17.80 -20.22 -6.32
C LYS A 507 -16.87 -20.05 -5.11
N GLY A 508 -15.84 -19.24 -5.28
CA GLY A 508 -14.78 -19.01 -4.28
C GLY A 508 -13.42 -18.93 -4.96
N SER A 509 -12.39 -18.53 -4.22
CA SER A 509 -11.01 -18.42 -4.67
C SER A 509 -10.17 -19.49 -3.98
N ILE A 510 -9.38 -20.23 -4.76
CA ILE A 510 -8.57 -21.36 -4.28
C ILE A 510 -7.11 -21.05 -4.55
N GLY A 511 -6.27 -21.13 -3.52
CA GLY A 511 -4.83 -20.99 -3.63
C GLY A 511 -4.14 -22.36 -3.53
N ILE A 512 -3.35 -22.73 -4.54
CA ILE A 512 -2.42 -23.86 -4.45
C ILE A 512 -1.03 -23.25 -4.29
N ILE A 513 -0.46 -23.44 -3.10
CA ILE A 513 0.76 -22.76 -2.68
C ILE A 513 1.86 -23.78 -2.40
N SER A 514 3.06 -23.57 -2.94
CA SER A 514 4.23 -24.40 -2.60
C SER A 514 5.45 -23.54 -2.30
N LYS A 515 6.39 -24.09 -1.53
CA LYS A 515 7.69 -23.46 -1.33
C LYS A 515 8.52 -23.53 -2.61
N GLU A 516 8.59 -24.70 -3.23
CA GLU A 516 9.40 -24.96 -4.41
C GLU A 516 8.61 -24.69 -5.69
N GLU A 517 9.05 -23.73 -6.50
CA GLU A 517 8.35 -23.37 -7.74
C GLU A 517 8.31 -24.54 -8.73
N SER A 518 9.33 -25.41 -8.73
CA SER A 518 9.37 -26.61 -9.56
C SER A 518 8.23 -27.57 -9.28
N HIS A 519 7.77 -27.67 -8.02
CA HIS A 519 6.66 -28.55 -7.63
C HIS A 519 5.32 -28.06 -8.21
N LEU A 520 5.20 -26.76 -8.49
CA LEU A 520 3.97 -26.14 -9.01
C LEU A 520 3.70 -26.45 -10.49
N HIS A 521 4.68 -26.97 -11.24
CA HIS A 521 4.55 -27.13 -12.69
C HIS A 521 3.36 -28.01 -13.09
N HIS A 522 3.18 -29.14 -12.39
CA HIS A 522 2.09 -30.08 -12.66
C HIS A 522 0.72 -29.48 -12.31
N PHE A 523 0.63 -28.67 -11.26
CA PHE A 523 -0.60 -27.96 -10.86
C PHE A 523 -0.97 -26.85 -11.84
N LYS A 524 0.02 -26.07 -12.32
CA LYS A 524 -0.19 -25.02 -13.33
C LYS A 524 -0.77 -25.62 -14.62
N GLN A 525 -0.29 -26.80 -15.03
CA GLN A 525 -0.82 -27.48 -16.21
C GLN A 525 -2.23 -28.03 -15.99
N GLU A 526 -2.46 -28.72 -14.88
CA GLU A 526 -3.74 -29.37 -14.57
C GLU A 526 -4.88 -28.36 -14.38
N PHE A 527 -4.64 -27.27 -13.64
CA PHE A 527 -5.68 -26.32 -13.26
C PHE A 527 -5.72 -25.06 -14.15
N ALA A 528 -4.98 -25.03 -15.27
CA ALA A 528 -4.91 -23.87 -16.18
C ALA A 528 -6.27 -23.35 -16.68
N SER A 529 -7.25 -24.25 -16.83
CA SER A 529 -8.59 -23.93 -17.32
C SER A 529 -9.52 -23.32 -16.25
N HIS A 530 -9.14 -23.36 -14.97
CA HIS A 530 -9.97 -22.94 -13.85
C HIS A 530 -9.62 -21.50 -13.42
N LYS A 531 -10.46 -20.54 -13.78
CA LYS A 531 -10.22 -19.10 -13.50
C LYS A 531 -10.18 -18.73 -12.02
N ASN A 532 -10.68 -19.59 -11.14
CA ASN A 532 -10.78 -19.38 -9.70
C ASN A 532 -9.68 -20.10 -8.90
N ILE A 533 -8.80 -20.84 -9.57
CA ILE A 533 -7.66 -21.54 -8.95
C ILE A 533 -6.38 -20.78 -9.28
N HIS A 534 -5.63 -20.44 -8.26
CA HIS A 534 -4.40 -19.68 -8.36
C HIS A 534 -3.25 -20.53 -7.85
N VAL A 535 -2.29 -20.82 -8.73
CA VAL A 535 -1.12 -21.64 -8.42
C VAL A 535 0.10 -20.74 -8.26
N LEU A 536 0.59 -20.59 -7.04
CA LEU A 536 1.56 -19.58 -6.65
C LEU A 536 2.64 -20.18 -5.75
N SER A 537 3.86 -19.65 -5.80
CA SER A 537 4.84 -19.89 -4.74
C SER A 537 4.42 -19.18 -3.44
N MET A 538 4.98 -19.59 -2.30
CA MET A 538 4.73 -18.89 -1.03
C MET A 538 5.07 -17.40 -1.11
N ILE A 539 6.11 -17.05 -1.87
CA ILE A 539 6.54 -15.66 -2.08
C ILE A 539 5.49 -14.89 -2.92
N GLU A 540 5.06 -15.45 -4.04
CA GLU A 540 4.04 -14.84 -4.90
C GLU A 540 2.66 -14.74 -4.22
N SER A 541 2.39 -15.58 -3.22
CA SER A 541 1.14 -15.52 -2.46
C SER A 541 1.03 -14.29 -1.53
N GLN A 542 2.11 -13.53 -1.36
CA GLN A 542 2.10 -12.32 -0.54
C GLN A 542 1.07 -11.30 -1.05
N GLY A 543 0.28 -10.77 -0.11
CA GLY A 543 -0.71 -9.73 -0.40
C GLY A 543 -2.03 -10.23 -1.04
N VAL A 544 -2.12 -11.48 -1.47
CA VAL A 544 -3.38 -12.10 -1.94
C VAL A 544 -4.01 -12.95 -0.84
N GLU A 545 -5.28 -13.33 -0.98
CA GLU A 545 -6.03 -14.17 -0.04
C GLU A 545 -6.98 -15.10 -0.81
N PHE A 546 -7.24 -16.28 -0.23
CA PHE A 546 -8.07 -17.32 -0.82
C PHE A 546 -9.06 -17.87 0.19
N ASP A 547 -10.25 -18.26 -0.27
CA ASP A 547 -11.23 -18.94 0.57
C ASP A 547 -10.64 -20.26 1.08
N ILE A 548 -10.04 -21.03 0.16
CA ILE A 548 -9.39 -22.31 0.45
C ILE A 548 -7.94 -22.25 0.02
N VAL A 549 -7.02 -22.73 0.87
CA VAL A 549 -5.61 -22.88 0.51
C VAL A 549 -5.16 -24.32 0.65
N PHE A 550 -4.47 -24.81 -0.38
CA PHE A 550 -3.72 -26.06 -0.36
C PHE A 550 -2.22 -25.73 -0.36
N ILE A 551 -1.53 -26.00 0.74
CA ILE A 551 -0.07 -25.99 0.78
C ILE A 551 0.42 -27.37 0.33
N VAL A 552 1.14 -27.44 -0.78
CA VAL A 552 1.55 -28.70 -1.45
C VAL A 552 3.06 -28.90 -1.47
N GLY A 553 3.50 -30.16 -1.54
CA GLY A 553 4.91 -30.54 -1.59
C GLY A 553 5.64 -30.39 -0.26
N VAL A 554 4.94 -30.48 0.87
CA VAL A 554 5.55 -30.38 2.20
C VAL A 554 6.32 -31.67 2.52
N ASN A 555 7.61 -31.55 2.81
CA ASN A 555 8.46 -32.65 3.23
C ASN A 555 9.25 -32.27 4.49
N LYS A 556 9.93 -33.25 5.10
CA LYS A 556 10.67 -33.03 6.37
C LYS A 556 11.75 -31.95 6.28
N LYS A 557 12.30 -31.73 5.07
CA LYS A 557 13.35 -30.73 4.82
C LYS A 557 12.79 -29.41 4.31
N SER A 558 11.48 -29.30 4.07
CA SER A 558 10.87 -28.10 3.47
C SER A 558 11.13 -26.83 4.27
N PHE A 559 11.40 -26.92 5.57
CA PHE A 559 11.72 -25.76 6.41
C PHE A 559 12.98 -25.98 7.25
N GLU A 560 13.82 -26.94 6.84
CA GLU A 560 15.17 -27.05 7.36
C GLU A 560 16.07 -26.12 6.55
N VAL A 561 17.02 -25.47 7.24
CA VAL A 561 18.01 -24.64 6.56
C VAL A 561 19.31 -25.44 6.45
N THR A 562 19.67 -25.83 5.23
CA THR A 562 20.95 -26.46 4.94
C THR A 562 22.05 -25.41 4.93
N HIS A 563 23.16 -25.70 5.63
CA HIS A 563 24.28 -24.78 5.79
C HIS A 563 25.62 -25.47 5.56
N HIS A 564 26.58 -24.70 5.03
CA HIS A 564 28.00 -25.06 5.00
C HIS A 564 28.71 -24.51 6.25
N GLU A 565 29.87 -25.08 6.58
CA GLU A 565 30.68 -24.70 7.77
C GLU A 565 31.05 -23.19 7.80
N ASP A 566 31.04 -22.52 6.65
CA ASP A 566 31.42 -21.11 6.52
C ASP A 566 30.29 -20.09 6.81
N VAL A 567 29.09 -20.53 7.22
CA VAL A 567 27.96 -19.66 7.55
C VAL A 567 27.87 -19.42 9.06
N LEU A 568 27.90 -18.15 9.51
CA LEU A 568 27.82 -17.84 10.95
C LEU A 568 26.44 -18.24 11.54
N PRO A 569 26.39 -18.72 12.80
CA PRO A 569 25.15 -19.13 13.47
C PRO A 569 24.02 -18.08 13.46
N ILE A 570 24.35 -16.79 13.57
CA ILE A 570 23.34 -15.72 13.55
C ILE A 570 22.59 -15.61 12.21
N HIS A 571 23.20 -16.04 11.11
CA HIS A 571 22.55 -16.03 9.79
C HIS A 571 21.75 -17.29 9.53
N ILE A 572 22.12 -18.40 10.17
CA ILE A 572 21.33 -19.62 10.25
C ILE A 572 20.00 -19.28 10.93
N GLU A 573 20.06 -18.67 12.12
CA GLU A 573 18.88 -18.21 12.87
C GLU A 573 18.01 -17.23 12.06
N GLU A 574 18.63 -16.28 11.34
CA GLU A 574 17.89 -15.32 10.51
C GLU A 574 17.16 -15.99 9.36
N ARG A 575 17.75 -17.05 8.77
CA ARG A 575 17.11 -17.83 7.71
C ARG A 575 16.02 -18.75 8.22
N GLU A 576 16.24 -19.42 9.34
CA GLU A 576 15.22 -20.24 10.01
C GLU A 576 14.00 -19.38 10.31
N ARG A 577 14.24 -18.15 10.79
CA ARG A 577 13.19 -17.15 10.99
C ARG A 577 12.49 -16.78 9.68
N MET A 578 13.23 -16.45 8.62
CA MET A 578 12.62 -16.11 7.32
C MET A 578 11.76 -17.26 6.76
N GLN A 579 12.19 -18.51 6.91
CA GLN A 579 11.42 -19.68 6.49
C GLN A 579 10.14 -19.84 7.32
N ARG A 580 10.21 -19.60 8.64
CA ARG A 580 9.01 -19.52 9.49
C ARG A 580 8.07 -18.40 9.06
N ASP A 581 8.59 -17.20 8.81
CA ASP A 581 7.77 -16.05 8.41
C ASP A 581 7.11 -16.30 7.04
N LEU A 582 7.81 -16.93 6.10
CA LEU A 582 7.27 -17.32 4.79
C LEU A 582 6.14 -18.37 4.93
N LEU A 583 6.33 -19.37 5.80
CA LEU A 583 5.29 -20.34 6.11
C LEU A 583 4.07 -19.67 6.77
N TYR A 584 4.29 -18.76 7.72
CA TYR A 584 3.23 -17.98 8.35
C TYR A 584 2.42 -17.18 7.33
N VAL A 585 3.09 -16.55 6.37
CA VAL A 585 2.43 -15.86 5.26
C VAL A 585 1.54 -16.83 4.50
N ALA A 586 2.05 -17.99 4.08
CA ALA A 586 1.30 -19.00 3.34
C ALA A 586 0.07 -19.51 4.12
N LEU A 587 0.24 -19.84 5.40
CA LEU A 587 -0.84 -20.30 6.29
C LEU A 587 -1.94 -19.25 6.46
N THR A 588 -1.56 -17.98 6.56
CA THR A 588 -2.51 -16.87 6.74
C THR A 588 -3.27 -16.47 5.48
N ARG A 589 -2.94 -17.05 4.32
CA ARG A 589 -3.67 -16.81 3.06
C ARG A 589 -5.08 -17.41 3.05
N ALA A 590 -5.33 -18.41 3.89
CA ALA A 590 -6.58 -19.16 3.96
C ALA A 590 -7.65 -18.45 4.79
N ILE A 591 -8.80 -18.12 4.20
CA ILE A 591 -9.90 -17.49 4.92
C ILE A 591 -10.73 -18.56 5.65
N THR A 592 -11.24 -19.56 4.94
CA THR A 592 -12.20 -20.54 5.49
C THR A 592 -11.59 -21.91 5.75
N GLU A 593 -10.81 -22.44 4.80
CA GLU A 593 -10.26 -23.79 4.88
C GLU A 593 -8.78 -23.84 4.49
N LEU A 594 -8.02 -24.68 5.19
CA LEU A 594 -6.59 -24.85 4.98
C LEU A 594 -6.25 -26.34 4.93
N HIS A 595 -5.58 -26.74 3.86
CA HIS A 595 -5.10 -28.09 3.63
C HIS A 595 -3.57 -28.07 3.46
N ILE A 596 -2.90 -29.02 4.08
CA ILE A 596 -1.46 -29.22 4.02
C ILE A 596 -1.22 -30.63 3.48
N LEU A 597 -0.58 -30.71 2.32
CA LEU A 597 -0.32 -31.94 1.60
C LEU A 597 1.19 -32.12 1.40
N GLY A 598 1.66 -33.34 1.65
CA GLY A 598 3.02 -33.75 1.33
C GLY A 598 3.46 -34.98 2.14
N GLU A 599 4.76 -35.26 2.17
CA GLU A 599 5.34 -36.41 2.86
C GLU A 599 5.41 -36.27 4.39
N ALA A 600 5.18 -35.06 4.91
CA ALA A 600 5.24 -34.75 6.34
C ALA A 600 4.13 -33.77 6.76
N THR A 601 3.74 -33.83 8.02
CA THR A 601 2.81 -32.85 8.62
C THR A 601 3.60 -31.72 9.27
N LEU A 602 3.13 -30.49 9.18
CA LEU A 602 3.74 -29.35 9.88
C LEU A 602 3.68 -29.55 11.39
N SER A 603 2.61 -30.17 11.90
CA SER A 603 2.53 -30.53 13.32
C SER A 603 3.70 -31.43 13.74
N SER A 604 4.10 -32.40 12.92
CA SER A 604 5.26 -33.24 13.24
C SER A 604 6.61 -32.52 13.16
N MET A 605 6.67 -31.41 12.43
CA MET A 605 7.90 -30.64 12.19
C MET A 605 8.14 -29.53 13.22
N PHE A 606 7.06 -28.92 13.74
CA PHE A 606 7.15 -27.72 14.57
C PHE A 606 6.59 -27.87 15.99
N VAL A 607 5.94 -28.99 16.33
CA VAL A 607 5.51 -29.25 17.71
C VAL A 607 6.76 -29.52 18.57
N SER A 608 7.04 -28.59 19.47
CA SER A 608 8.01 -28.74 20.55
C SER A 608 7.59 -29.85 21.51
N HIS A 609 8.49 -30.80 21.78
CA HIS A 609 8.48 -31.58 23.02
C HIS A 609 8.79 -30.71 24.23
#